data_AF-A0A6H5HJR2-F1
#
_entry.id   AF-A0A6H5HJR2-F1
#
_cell.length_a   1.000
_cell.length_b   1.000
_cell.length_c   1.000
_cell.angle_alpha   90.00
_cell.angle_beta   90.00
_cell.angle_gamma   90.00
#
_symmetry.space_group_name_H-M   'P 1'
#
loop_
_entity.id
_entity.type
_entity.pdbx_description
1 polymer ?
#
loop_
_entity_poly.entity_id
_entity_poly.type
_entity_poly.pdbx_seq_one_letter_code
_entity_poly.pdbx_strand_id
1 'polypeptide(L)'
;MLFMQAKQKVARRSFKILFNKNATVAVGKGEVATKSMQGLLYRVRNGPLSSWLKVVRATALSTTLYAAEIWGLCHLEELERVQVRAGKSALFLVANSPDCVVRQELGMCHTQSQIFKLAINWYLKVSRMGDIRLPKICLQRMLELSRSGALEARYSWCDQLKSLFAVVGEEELWLSQDSGEIANSSPSVTSRCLRILQAGAARDRERGQPGGRSREGRQSRVCALRDLTSPPPTPPLDGILCLTAPRSATASAASDLHRHPVNGSIGIVPKSRIGTELQKKLFLVHIYSESLPEQVSVCPLRIEGAMDIFVNHHRRTHEHTGTCSGSDSE
;
A
#
# COMPACT_ATOMS: atom_id res chain seq x y z
N MET A 1 -21.17 -3.37 -28.52
CA MET A 1 -20.67 -2.50 -27.42
C MET A 1 -21.12 -2.96 -26.02
N LEU A 2 -22.41 -3.25 -25.77
CA LEU A 2 -22.92 -3.61 -24.43
C LEU A 2 -22.23 -4.81 -23.75
N PHE A 3 -21.87 -5.84 -24.51
CA PHE A 3 -21.17 -7.02 -23.96
C PHE A 3 -19.76 -6.71 -23.43
N MET A 4 -19.04 -5.77 -24.06
CA MET A 4 -17.73 -5.32 -23.60
C MET A 4 -17.84 -4.53 -22.27
N GLN A 5 -18.87 -3.68 -22.16
CA GLN A 5 -19.13 -2.93 -20.93
C GLN A 5 -19.50 -3.86 -19.76
N ALA A 6 -20.29 -4.90 -20.01
CA ALA A 6 -20.64 -5.90 -18.98
C ALA A 6 -19.42 -6.66 -18.47
N LYS A 7 -18.51 -7.09 -19.36
CA LYS A 7 -17.25 -7.76 -18.96
C LYS A 7 -16.33 -6.87 -18.13
N GLN A 8 -16.21 -5.59 -18.49
CA GLN A 8 -15.44 -4.62 -17.71
C GLN A 8 -16.02 -4.43 -16.29
N LYS A 9 -17.35 -4.35 -16.16
CA LYS A 9 -18.01 -4.18 -14.85
C LYS A 9 -17.77 -5.36 -13.91
N VAL A 10 -17.80 -6.60 -14.44
CA VAL A 10 -17.51 -7.80 -13.65
C VAL A 10 -16.06 -7.83 -13.21
N ALA A 11 -15.11 -7.54 -14.11
CA ALA A 11 -13.68 -7.50 -13.79
C ALA A 11 -13.36 -6.46 -12.68
N ARG A 12 -13.98 -5.27 -12.73
CA ARG A 12 -13.83 -4.23 -11.69
C ARG A 12 -14.28 -4.72 -10.30
N ARG A 13 -15.42 -5.42 -10.22
CA ARG A 13 -15.94 -5.96 -8.95
C ARG A 13 -14.99 -7.02 -8.38
N SER A 14 -14.51 -7.94 -9.22
CA SER A 14 -13.59 -9.00 -8.79
C SER A 14 -12.27 -8.45 -8.26
N PHE A 15 -11.72 -7.40 -8.88
CA PHE A 15 -10.44 -6.81 -8.47
C PHE A 15 -10.51 -6.15 -7.08
N LYS A 16 -11.56 -5.36 -6.82
CA LYS A 16 -11.81 -4.76 -5.49
C LYS A 16 -11.89 -5.82 -4.39
N ILE A 17 -12.58 -6.93 -4.68
CA ILE A 17 -12.75 -8.02 -3.72
C ILE A 17 -11.42 -8.70 -3.41
N LEU A 18 -10.54 -8.88 -4.41
CA LEU A 18 -9.27 -9.58 -4.22
C LEU A 18 -8.30 -8.80 -3.32
N PHE A 19 -8.07 -7.51 -3.60
CA PHE A 19 -7.13 -6.71 -2.82
C PHE A 19 -7.65 -6.38 -1.42
N ASN A 20 -8.95 -6.18 -1.28
CA ASN A 20 -9.55 -6.03 0.04
C ASN A 20 -9.31 -7.29 0.91
N LYS A 21 -9.48 -8.49 0.34
CA LYS A 21 -9.16 -9.75 1.05
C LYS A 21 -7.69 -9.84 1.44
N ASN A 22 -6.78 -9.44 0.57
CA ASN A 22 -5.35 -9.44 0.91
C ASN A 22 -5.04 -8.46 2.04
N ALA A 23 -5.61 -7.26 1.98
CA ALA A 23 -5.44 -6.25 3.02
C ALA A 23 -6.00 -6.73 4.38
N THR A 24 -7.19 -7.32 4.42
CA THR A 24 -7.76 -7.85 5.68
C THR A 24 -6.93 -9.00 6.25
N VAL A 25 -6.43 -9.90 5.40
CA VAL A 25 -5.53 -10.98 5.82
C VAL A 25 -4.20 -10.42 6.34
N ALA A 26 -3.60 -9.44 5.65
CA ALA A 26 -2.35 -8.81 6.07
C ALA A 26 -2.51 -8.06 7.39
N VAL A 27 -3.62 -7.32 7.55
CA VAL A 27 -3.97 -6.63 8.81
C VAL A 27 -4.14 -7.64 9.95
N GLY A 28 -4.91 -8.72 9.73
CA GLY A 28 -5.10 -9.76 10.74
C GLY A 28 -3.78 -10.43 11.14
N LYS A 29 -2.90 -10.74 10.17
CA LYS A 29 -1.57 -11.29 10.44
C LYS A 29 -0.69 -10.33 11.23
N GLY A 30 -0.70 -9.06 10.87
CA GLY A 30 0.05 -8.02 11.58
C GLY A 30 -0.44 -7.81 13.02
N GLU A 31 -1.75 -7.90 13.26
CA GLU A 31 -2.32 -7.87 14.61
C GLU A 31 -1.92 -9.08 15.45
N VAL A 32 -1.93 -10.28 14.87
CA VAL A 32 -1.45 -11.50 15.55
C VAL A 32 0.05 -11.38 15.87
N ALA A 33 0.86 -10.91 14.92
CA ALA A 33 2.28 -10.68 15.14
C ALA A 33 2.53 -9.65 16.26
N THR A 34 1.73 -8.57 16.30
CA THR A 34 1.79 -7.55 17.36
C THR A 34 1.52 -8.15 18.74
N LYS A 35 0.47 -8.97 18.88
CA LYS A 35 0.14 -9.65 20.14
C LYS A 35 1.23 -10.62 20.58
N SER A 36 1.79 -11.39 19.64
CA SER A 36 2.90 -12.32 19.92
C SER A 36 4.14 -11.58 20.44
N MET A 37 4.50 -10.46 19.82
CA MET A 37 5.62 -9.62 20.23
C MET A 37 5.40 -8.99 21.62
N GLN A 38 4.18 -8.64 22.00
CA GLN A 38 3.90 -7.96 23.27
C GLN A 38 4.41 -8.76 24.48
N GLY A 39 4.25 -10.08 24.48
CA GLY A 39 4.76 -10.96 25.54
C GLY A 39 6.29 -11.00 25.60
N LEU A 40 6.98 -10.77 24.48
CA LEU A 40 8.43 -10.63 24.45
C LEU A 40 8.86 -9.27 25.03
N LEU A 41 8.20 -8.18 24.62
CA LEU A 41 8.51 -6.84 25.11
C LEU A 41 8.30 -6.71 26.62
N TYR A 42 7.25 -7.33 27.16
CA TYR A 42 6.98 -7.36 28.59
C TYR A 42 8.09 -8.06 29.38
N ARG A 43 8.64 -9.15 28.83
CA ARG A 43 9.75 -9.89 29.46
C ARG A 43 11.07 -9.12 29.42
N VAL A 44 11.32 -8.37 28.34
CA VAL A 44 12.56 -7.61 28.17
C VAL A 44 12.54 -6.33 29.03
N ARG A 45 11.38 -5.67 29.17
CA ARG A 45 11.01 -4.48 29.99
C ARG A 45 11.93 -3.25 29.98
N ASN A 46 13.24 -3.42 30.07
CA ASN A 46 14.27 -2.39 30.16
C ASN A 46 15.17 -2.33 28.91
N GLY A 47 14.65 -2.74 27.75
CA GLY A 47 15.37 -2.65 26.49
C GLY A 47 15.41 -1.22 25.95
N PRO A 48 16.47 -0.80 25.25
CA PRO A 48 16.47 0.49 24.58
C PRO A 48 15.38 0.52 23.50
N LEU A 49 14.73 1.68 23.35
CA LEU A 49 13.60 1.87 22.42
C LEU A 49 13.95 1.44 20.97
N SER A 50 15.18 1.69 20.54
CA SER A 50 15.69 1.27 19.24
C SER A 50 15.59 -0.25 19.02
N SER A 51 15.80 -1.06 20.06
CA SER A 51 15.67 -2.51 19.98
C SER A 51 14.21 -2.93 19.85
N TRP A 52 13.30 -2.30 20.58
CA TRP A 52 11.85 -2.57 20.44
C TRP A 52 11.36 -2.22 19.05
N LEU A 53 11.80 -1.09 18.50
CA LEU A 53 11.49 -0.70 17.12
C LEU A 53 11.99 -1.71 16.09
N LYS A 54 13.18 -2.29 16.29
CA LYS A 54 13.67 -3.38 15.43
C LYS A 54 12.73 -4.58 15.48
N VAL A 55 12.28 -4.98 16.68
CA VAL A 55 11.33 -6.10 16.83
C VAL A 55 9.98 -5.78 16.18
N VAL A 56 9.42 -4.58 16.39
CA VAL A 56 8.18 -4.12 15.75
C VAL A 56 8.29 -4.18 14.22
N ARG A 57 9.39 -3.68 13.66
CA ARG A 57 9.64 -3.69 12.21
C ARG A 57 9.79 -5.11 11.67
N ALA A 58 10.58 -5.93 12.35
CA ALA A 58 10.88 -7.30 11.94
C ALA A 58 9.69 -8.25 12.06
N THR A 59 8.70 -7.95 12.91
CA THR A 59 7.54 -8.82 13.15
C THR A 59 6.25 -8.24 12.57
N ALA A 60 5.73 -7.15 13.14
CA ALA A 60 4.45 -6.59 12.75
C ALA A 60 4.50 -5.94 11.36
N LEU A 61 5.55 -5.17 11.04
CA LEU A 61 5.61 -4.49 9.74
C LEU A 61 5.99 -5.43 8.61
N SER A 62 6.94 -6.34 8.81
CA SER A 62 7.30 -7.33 7.79
C SER A 62 6.09 -8.19 7.37
N THR A 63 5.25 -8.59 8.32
CA THR A 63 4.03 -9.37 8.06
C THR A 63 2.92 -8.55 7.42
N THR A 64 2.74 -7.30 7.86
CA THR A 64 1.70 -6.39 7.35
C THR A 64 2.02 -5.87 5.95
N LEU A 65 3.28 -5.51 5.70
CA LEU A 65 3.73 -4.90 4.47
C LEU A 65 4.23 -5.91 3.43
N TYR A 66 4.05 -7.21 3.69
CA TYR A 66 4.36 -8.25 2.72
C TYR A 66 3.56 -8.00 1.44
N ALA A 67 4.26 -7.79 0.32
CA ALA A 67 3.67 -7.52 -0.99
C ALA A 67 2.88 -6.19 -1.10
N ALA A 68 3.00 -5.29 -0.12
CA ALA A 68 2.21 -4.06 -0.07
C ALA A 68 2.52 -3.09 -1.23
N GLU A 69 3.66 -3.22 -1.92
CA GLU A 69 3.97 -2.48 -3.13
C GLU A 69 2.92 -2.65 -4.25
N ILE A 70 2.25 -3.81 -4.32
CA ILE A 70 1.31 -4.15 -5.39
C ILE A 70 -0.13 -3.82 -4.99
N TRP A 71 -0.53 -4.12 -3.75
CA TRP A 71 -1.92 -4.01 -3.31
C TRP A 71 -2.13 -2.95 -2.21
N GLY A 72 -1.07 -2.48 -1.55
CA GLY A 72 -1.15 -1.64 -0.35
C GLY A 72 -1.55 -0.19 -0.61
N LEU A 73 -1.36 0.33 -1.83
CA LEU A 73 -1.71 1.72 -2.19
C LEU A 73 -3.20 2.05 -1.97
N CYS A 74 -4.09 1.06 -2.09
CA CYS A 74 -5.53 1.22 -1.85
C CYS A 74 -5.92 1.20 -0.37
N HIS A 75 -5.02 0.75 0.51
CA HIS A 75 -5.32 0.31 1.88
C HIS A 75 -4.36 0.94 2.89
N LEU A 76 -3.88 2.16 2.60
CA LEU A 76 -2.88 2.86 3.39
C LEU A 76 -3.34 3.08 4.84
N GLU A 77 -4.61 3.42 5.06
CA GLU A 77 -5.16 3.67 6.39
C GLU A 77 -5.25 2.39 7.23
N GLU A 78 -5.68 1.29 6.63
CA GLU A 78 -5.80 0.01 7.32
C GLU A 78 -4.43 -0.53 7.74
N LEU A 79 -3.43 -0.40 6.87
CA LEU A 79 -2.06 -0.81 7.17
C LEU A 79 -1.40 0.09 8.22
N GLU A 80 -1.65 1.41 8.15
CA GLU A 80 -1.18 2.37 9.17
C GLU A 80 -1.72 2.04 10.56
N ARG A 81 -2.98 1.61 10.68
CA ARG A 81 -3.57 1.23 11.99
C ARG A 81 -2.80 0.11 12.65
N VAL A 82 -2.30 -0.86 11.89
CA VAL A 82 -1.49 -1.97 12.43
C VAL A 82 -0.15 -1.44 12.92
N GLN A 83 0.54 -0.60 12.13
CA GLN A 83 1.78 0.04 12.52
C GLN A 83 1.63 0.81 13.84
N VAL A 84 0.60 1.64 13.95
CA VAL A 84 0.35 2.45 15.14
C VAL A 84 0.00 1.58 16.34
N ARG A 85 -0.82 0.54 16.17
CA ARG A 85 -1.14 -0.40 17.27
C ARG A 85 0.11 -1.13 17.76
N ALA A 86 0.96 -1.58 16.86
CA ALA A 86 2.24 -2.18 17.23
C ALA A 86 3.13 -1.21 18.00
N GLY A 87 3.16 0.06 17.58
CA GLY A 87 3.84 1.13 18.32
C GLY A 87 3.25 1.39 19.71
N LYS A 88 1.93 1.46 19.85
CA LYS A 88 1.25 1.59 21.14
C LYS A 88 1.57 0.43 22.07
N SER A 89 1.54 -0.80 21.55
CA SER A 89 1.93 -1.99 22.30
C SER A 89 3.39 -1.94 22.73
N ALA A 90 4.30 -1.43 21.90
CA ALA A 90 5.70 -1.30 22.24
C ALA A 90 5.97 -0.26 23.33
N LEU A 91 5.16 0.81 23.39
CA LEU A 91 5.24 1.83 24.43
C LEU A 91 4.35 1.54 25.65
N PHE A 92 3.66 0.39 25.67
CA PHE A 92 2.66 0.04 26.70
C PHE A 92 1.56 1.11 26.87
N LEU A 93 1.20 1.78 25.77
CA LEU A 93 0.18 2.82 25.76
C LEU A 93 -1.23 2.24 25.61
N VAL A 94 -2.22 2.90 26.20
CA VAL A 94 -3.63 2.57 26.01
C VAL A 94 -4.06 2.79 24.56
N ALA A 95 -5.06 2.03 24.09
CA ALA A 95 -5.55 2.07 22.71
C ALA A 95 -6.02 3.47 22.28
N ASN A 96 -6.52 4.27 23.22
CA ASN A 96 -7.06 5.62 23.00
C ASN A 96 -5.98 6.70 22.83
N SER A 97 -4.70 6.36 22.99
CA SER A 97 -3.60 7.31 22.81
C SER A 97 -3.59 7.87 21.38
N PRO A 98 -3.39 9.18 21.17
CA PRO A 98 -3.38 9.76 19.83
C PRO A 98 -2.27 9.17 18.94
N ASP A 99 -2.63 8.75 17.73
CA ASP A 99 -1.71 8.10 16.79
C ASP A 99 -0.51 8.99 16.40
N CYS A 100 -0.72 10.31 16.36
CA CYS A 100 0.33 11.28 16.05
C CYS A 100 1.40 11.39 17.14
N VAL A 101 1.05 11.14 18.40
CA VAL A 101 2.01 11.12 19.52
C VAL A 101 2.87 9.87 19.41
N VAL A 102 2.24 8.71 19.22
CA VAL A 102 2.93 7.41 19.07
C VAL A 102 3.99 7.48 17.96
N ARG A 103 3.66 8.05 16.81
CA ARG A 103 4.63 8.20 15.70
C ARG A 103 5.80 9.12 16.03
N GLN A 104 5.54 10.22 16.74
CA GLN A 104 6.59 11.16 17.12
C GLN A 104 7.56 10.51 18.12
N GLU A 105 7.03 9.91 19.19
CA GLU A 105 7.83 9.26 20.23
C GLU A 105 8.70 8.13 19.65
N LEU A 106 8.16 7.39 18.69
CA LEU A 106 8.84 6.27 18.05
C LEU A 106 9.72 6.66 16.86
N GLY A 107 9.73 7.94 16.45
CA GLY A 107 10.37 8.37 15.21
C GLY A 107 9.88 7.58 13.98
N MET A 108 8.62 7.15 13.99
CA MET A 108 8.07 6.29 12.94
C MET A 108 7.50 7.11 11.79
N CYS A 109 7.96 6.78 10.59
CA CYS A 109 7.42 7.33 9.36
C CYS A 109 6.04 6.71 9.08
N HIS A 110 5.13 7.53 8.54
CA HIS A 110 3.82 7.07 8.10
C HIS A 110 3.97 5.94 7.08
N THR A 111 3.22 4.86 7.24
CA THR A 111 3.15 3.68 6.36
C THR A 111 3.00 4.08 4.89
N GLN A 112 2.27 5.17 4.58
CA GLN A 112 2.15 5.68 3.21
C GLN A 112 3.50 5.98 2.55
N SER A 113 4.43 6.62 3.27
CA SER A 113 5.78 6.88 2.72
C SER A 113 6.56 5.60 2.44
N GLN A 114 6.39 4.57 3.29
CA GLN A 114 7.06 3.28 3.14
C GLN A 114 6.49 2.52 1.94
N ILE A 115 5.16 2.43 1.81
CA ILE A 115 4.50 1.78 0.68
C ILE A 115 4.80 2.51 -0.62
N PHE A 116 4.83 3.85 -0.61
CA PHE A 116 5.21 4.62 -1.80
C PHE A 116 6.64 4.28 -2.25
N LYS A 117 7.61 4.26 -1.33
CA LYS A 117 8.98 3.83 -1.63
C LYS A 117 9.03 2.40 -2.20
N LEU A 118 8.30 1.46 -1.59
CA LEU A 118 8.22 0.07 -2.06
C LEU A 118 7.60 -0.01 -3.47
N ALA A 119 6.55 0.74 -3.74
CA ALA A 119 5.88 0.79 -5.04
C ALA A 119 6.78 1.37 -6.14
N ILE A 120 7.55 2.44 -5.87
CA ILE A 120 8.54 2.97 -6.80
C ILE A 120 9.63 1.93 -7.09
N ASN A 121 10.16 1.29 -6.04
CA ASN A 121 11.21 0.28 -6.22
C ASN A 121 10.70 -0.93 -7.02
N TRP A 122 9.47 -1.36 -6.76
CA TRP A 122 8.81 -2.41 -7.54
C TRP A 122 8.62 -2.00 -9.00
N TYR A 123 8.14 -0.78 -9.26
CA TYR A 123 8.02 -0.22 -10.61
C TYR A 123 9.34 -0.23 -11.35
N LEU A 124 10.42 0.26 -10.74
CA LEU A 124 11.76 0.30 -11.33
C LEU A 124 12.29 -1.11 -11.61
N LYS A 125 12.12 -2.03 -10.66
CA LYS A 125 12.51 -3.43 -10.81
C LYS A 125 11.80 -4.07 -12.00
N VAL A 126 10.48 -3.93 -12.10
CA VAL A 126 9.67 -4.50 -13.18
C VAL A 126 9.94 -3.81 -14.51
N SER A 127 10.17 -2.50 -14.52
CA SER A 127 10.44 -1.74 -15.75
C SER A 127 11.75 -2.13 -16.42
N ARG A 128 12.73 -2.61 -15.65
CA ARG A 128 14.03 -3.11 -16.15
C ARG A 128 14.02 -4.58 -16.52
N MET A 129 12.94 -5.32 -16.26
CA MET A 129 12.81 -6.71 -16.69
C MET A 129 12.66 -6.79 -18.21
N GLY A 130 13.17 -7.88 -18.83
CA GLY A 130 12.97 -8.13 -20.25
C GLY A 130 11.49 -8.28 -20.63
N ASP A 131 11.13 -7.88 -21.85
CA ASP A 131 9.74 -7.72 -22.29
C ASP A 131 8.93 -9.02 -22.33
N ILE A 132 9.59 -10.17 -22.37
CA ILE A 132 8.95 -11.49 -22.36
C ILE A 132 8.46 -11.84 -20.94
N ARG A 133 8.96 -11.17 -19.89
CA ARG A 133 8.60 -11.49 -18.52
C ARG A 133 7.19 -11.00 -18.19
N LEU A 134 6.37 -11.92 -17.67
CA LEU A 134 4.98 -11.64 -17.32
C LEU A 134 4.76 -10.37 -16.46
N PRO A 135 5.57 -10.07 -15.42
CA PRO A 135 5.42 -8.82 -14.66
C PRO A 135 5.52 -7.55 -15.51
N LYS A 136 6.44 -7.52 -16.49
CA LYS A 136 6.64 -6.38 -17.40
C LYS A 136 5.42 -6.23 -18.33
N ILE A 137 4.94 -7.33 -18.89
CA ILE A 137 3.73 -7.37 -19.72
C ILE A 137 2.50 -6.87 -18.93
N CYS A 138 2.34 -7.34 -17.69
CA CYS A 138 1.26 -6.88 -16.81
C CYS A 138 1.37 -5.39 -16.50
N LEU A 139 2.57 -4.88 -16.21
CA LEU A 139 2.80 -3.45 -15.96
C LEU A 139 2.47 -2.60 -17.19
N GLN A 140 2.97 -2.97 -18.37
CA GLN A 140 2.65 -2.29 -19.63
C GLN A 140 1.14 -2.24 -19.86
N ARG A 141 0.45 -3.36 -19.66
CA ARG A 141 -1.00 -3.42 -19.80
C ARG A 141 -1.73 -2.53 -18.79
N MET A 142 -1.25 -2.45 -17.54
CA MET A 142 -1.82 -1.54 -16.54
C MET A 142 -1.63 -0.07 -16.93
N LEU A 143 -0.46 0.30 -17.47
CA LEU A 143 -0.19 1.65 -17.95
C LEU A 143 -1.10 2.04 -19.13
N GLU A 144 -1.31 1.14 -20.09
CA GLU A 144 -2.28 1.35 -21.18
C GLU A 144 -3.71 1.56 -20.66
N LEU A 145 -4.13 0.75 -19.68
CA LEU A 145 -5.47 0.86 -19.09
C LEU A 145 -5.65 2.16 -18.30
N SER A 146 -4.59 2.65 -17.64
CA SER A 146 -4.56 3.95 -16.98
C SER A 146 -4.68 5.09 -18.00
N ARG A 147 -3.88 5.08 -19.08
CA ARG A 147 -3.93 6.11 -20.14
C ARG A 147 -5.28 6.18 -20.85
N SER A 148 -5.93 5.04 -21.07
CA SER A 148 -7.24 5.00 -21.72
C SER A 148 -8.39 5.46 -20.83
N GLY A 149 -8.16 5.69 -19.53
CA GLY A 149 -9.23 6.02 -18.57
C GLY A 149 -10.26 4.90 -18.40
N ALA A 150 -9.93 3.68 -18.84
CA ALA A 150 -10.86 2.55 -18.84
C ALA A 150 -11.13 2.01 -17.42
N LEU A 151 -10.30 2.36 -16.44
CA LEU A 151 -10.45 1.99 -15.05
C LEU A 151 -10.70 3.24 -14.20
N GLU A 152 -11.51 3.10 -13.16
CA GLU A 152 -11.62 4.16 -12.16
C GLU A 152 -10.28 4.29 -11.42
N ALA A 153 -9.81 5.52 -11.22
CA ALA A 153 -8.50 5.82 -10.61
C ALA A 153 -8.27 5.08 -9.27
N ARG A 154 -9.34 4.86 -8.49
CA ARG A 154 -9.29 4.12 -7.22
C ARG A 154 -8.94 2.64 -7.33
N TYR A 155 -9.04 2.05 -8.52
CA TYR A 155 -8.72 0.64 -8.77
C TYR A 155 -7.51 0.47 -9.68
N SER A 156 -7.04 1.54 -10.30
CA SER A 156 -5.84 1.55 -11.10
C SER A 156 -4.64 1.79 -10.19
N TRP A 157 -3.78 0.78 -10.06
CA TRP A 157 -2.54 0.91 -9.31
C TRP A 157 -1.66 2.04 -9.89
N CYS A 158 -1.62 2.17 -11.22
CA CYS A 158 -0.88 3.24 -11.90
C CYS A 158 -1.43 4.63 -11.55
N ASP A 159 -2.74 4.82 -11.53
CA ASP A 159 -3.32 6.14 -11.20
C ASP A 159 -3.14 6.49 -9.72
N GLN A 160 -3.12 5.49 -8.84
CA GLN A 160 -2.78 5.70 -7.43
C GLN A 160 -1.32 6.10 -7.26
N LEU A 161 -0.41 5.41 -7.93
CA LEU A 161 1.00 5.77 -7.89
C LEU A 161 1.22 7.17 -8.48
N LYS A 162 0.59 7.46 -9.63
CA LYS A 162 0.55 8.81 -10.23
C LYS A 162 0.08 9.87 -9.23
N SER A 163 -1.02 9.60 -8.53
CA SER A 163 -1.56 10.54 -7.53
C SER A 163 -0.57 10.83 -6.41
N LEU A 164 0.22 9.84 -5.98
CA LEU A 164 1.27 10.05 -4.98
C LEU A 164 2.43 10.91 -5.52
N PHE A 165 2.82 10.74 -6.78
CA PHE A 165 3.78 11.64 -7.43
C PHE A 165 3.23 13.07 -7.52
N ALA A 166 1.96 13.24 -7.87
CA ALA A 166 1.30 14.55 -7.92
C ALA A 166 1.25 15.23 -6.53
N VAL A 167 0.93 14.48 -5.48
CA VAL A 167 0.98 14.98 -4.09
C VAL A 167 2.36 15.48 -3.69
N VAL A 168 3.42 14.87 -4.22
CA VAL A 168 4.82 15.28 -3.97
C VAL A 168 5.27 16.44 -4.86
N GLY A 169 4.45 16.84 -5.84
CA GLY A 169 4.78 17.86 -6.84
C GLY A 169 5.77 17.36 -7.90
N GLU A 170 5.77 16.05 -8.18
CA GLU A 170 6.66 15.38 -9.12
C GLU A 170 5.84 14.58 -10.15
N GLU A 171 4.69 15.12 -10.57
CA GLU A 171 3.82 14.46 -11.56
C GLU A 171 4.52 14.29 -12.91
N GLU A 172 5.28 15.30 -13.35
CA GLU A 172 6.03 15.27 -14.61
C GLU A 172 7.01 14.09 -14.68
N LEU A 173 7.67 13.78 -13.56
CA LEU A 173 8.56 12.62 -13.43
C LEU A 173 7.81 11.30 -13.64
N TRP A 174 6.54 11.22 -13.22
CA TRP A 174 5.70 10.07 -13.55
C TRP A 174 5.25 10.08 -15.01
N LEU A 175 4.98 11.24 -15.61
CA LEU A 175 4.55 11.32 -17.00
C LEU A 175 5.66 10.91 -17.99
N SER A 176 6.93 11.21 -17.69
CA SER A 176 8.06 10.78 -18.53
C SER A 176 8.16 9.26 -18.63
N GLN A 177 7.73 8.53 -17.59
CA GLN A 177 7.85 7.07 -17.46
C GLN A 177 9.28 6.56 -17.72
N ASP A 178 10.29 7.42 -17.60
CA ASP A 178 11.69 7.04 -17.75
C ASP A 178 12.19 6.42 -16.44
N SER A 179 12.47 5.13 -16.50
CA SER A 179 13.00 4.39 -15.35
C SER A 179 14.39 4.86 -14.90
N GLY A 180 15.16 5.53 -15.75
CA GLY A 180 16.43 6.17 -15.39
C GLY A 180 16.22 7.42 -14.55
N GLU A 181 15.41 8.35 -15.04
CA GLU A 181 15.04 9.57 -14.32
C GLU A 181 14.36 9.27 -12.98
N ILE A 182 13.37 8.38 -12.97
CA ILE A 182 12.65 7.99 -11.74
C ILE A 182 13.62 7.36 -10.73
N ALA A 183 14.59 6.56 -11.18
CA ALA A 183 15.57 5.97 -10.27
C ALA A 183 16.51 7.01 -9.64
N ASN A 184 16.98 7.97 -10.43
CA ASN A 184 17.85 9.04 -9.96
C ASN A 184 17.12 9.97 -8.98
N SER A 185 15.84 10.24 -9.23
CA SER A 185 15.02 11.13 -8.40
C SER A 185 14.34 10.45 -7.21
N SER A 186 14.26 9.10 -7.20
CA SER A 186 13.55 8.31 -6.17
C SER A 186 13.90 8.67 -4.72
N PRO A 187 15.19 8.85 -4.32
CA PRO A 187 15.54 9.24 -2.96
C PRO A 187 14.97 10.62 -2.58
N SER A 188 15.01 11.58 -3.51
CA SER A 188 14.48 12.94 -3.33
C SER A 188 12.95 12.93 -3.20
N VAL A 189 12.27 12.22 -4.11
CA VAL A 189 10.81 12.05 -4.12
C VAL A 189 10.31 11.42 -2.82
N THR A 190 10.96 10.34 -2.39
CA THR A 190 10.61 9.65 -1.13
C THR A 190 10.80 10.55 0.08
N SER A 191 11.92 11.30 0.13
CA SER A 191 12.21 12.22 1.22
C SER A 191 11.23 13.39 1.27
N ARG A 192 10.79 13.89 0.11
CA ARG A 192 9.77 14.94 0.04
C ARG A 192 8.39 14.43 0.44
N CYS A 193 8.00 13.22 0.03
CA CYS A 193 6.78 12.56 0.50
C CYS A 193 6.75 12.46 2.03
N LEU A 194 7.86 12.02 2.64
CA LEU A 194 7.99 11.93 4.09
C LEU A 194 7.78 13.31 4.77
N ARG A 195 8.43 14.36 4.25
CA ARG A 195 8.28 15.73 4.79
C ARG A 195 6.85 16.25 4.70
N ILE A 196 6.15 16.02 3.57
CA ILE A 196 4.75 16.43 3.40
C ILE A 196 3.85 15.74 4.42
N LEU A 197 4.03 14.43 4.62
CA LEU A 197 3.24 13.67 5.60
C LEU A 197 3.54 14.10 7.04
N GLN A 198 4.80 14.41 7.35
CA GLN A 198 5.19 14.95 8.67
C GLN A 198 4.60 16.35 8.91
N ALA A 199 4.62 17.23 7.91
CA ALA A 199 4.04 18.57 7.99
C ALA A 199 2.51 18.53 8.14
N GLY A 200 1.82 17.62 7.46
CA GLY A 200 0.39 17.40 7.63
C GLY A 200 0.02 17.03 9.06
N ALA A 201 0.80 16.13 9.68
CA ALA A 201 0.59 15.72 11.07
C ALA A 201 0.77 16.86 12.09
N ALA A 202 1.65 17.84 11.80
CA ALA A 202 1.82 19.01 12.64
C ALA A 202 0.59 19.95 12.57
N ARG A 203 0.07 20.20 11.37
CA ARG A 203 -1.13 21.06 11.17
C ARG A 203 -2.39 20.50 11.83
N ASP A 204 -2.51 19.19 11.93
CA ASP A 204 -3.65 18.56 12.61
C ASP A 204 -3.63 18.78 14.14
N ARG A 205 -2.46 19.08 14.74
CA ARG A 205 -2.38 19.44 16.16
C ARG A 205 -2.98 20.82 16.42
N GLU A 206 -2.68 21.78 15.56
CA GLU A 206 -3.16 23.16 15.69
C GLU A 206 -4.68 23.26 15.52
N ARG A 207 -5.26 22.43 14.65
CA ARG A 207 -6.71 22.37 14.45
C ARG A 207 -7.45 21.57 15.53
N GLY A 208 -6.73 20.90 16.42
CA GLY A 208 -7.28 20.11 17.52
C GLY A 208 -7.89 20.92 18.66
N GLN A 209 -8.49 22.07 18.38
CA GLN A 209 -9.37 22.72 19.36
C GLN A 209 -10.58 21.81 19.65
N PRO A 210 -10.97 21.65 20.93
CA PRO A 210 -11.86 20.58 21.41
C PRO A 210 -13.36 20.74 21.07
N GLY A 211 -13.73 21.30 19.91
CA GLY A 211 -15.12 21.50 19.50
C GLY A 211 -15.51 20.72 18.25
N GLY A 212 -16.24 19.60 18.38
CA GLY A 212 -17.02 18.99 17.29
C GLY A 212 -16.38 17.81 16.55
N ARG A 213 -16.41 16.61 17.15
CA ARG A 213 -16.03 15.35 16.46
C ARG A 213 -17.22 14.75 15.70
N SER A 214 -17.36 15.07 14.41
CA SER A 214 -18.14 14.21 13.51
C SER A 214 -17.25 13.10 12.94
N ARG A 215 -17.65 11.84 13.12
CA ARG A 215 -16.90 10.62 12.75
C ARG A 215 -16.72 10.46 11.24
N GLU A 216 -17.51 11.13 10.41
CA GLU A 216 -17.46 11.01 8.95
C GLU A 216 -16.27 11.73 8.29
N GLY A 217 -15.62 12.68 8.99
CA GLY A 217 -14.54 13.49 8.40
C GLY A 217 -13.16 12.82 8.27
N ARG A 218 -12.94 11.63 8.86
CA ARG A 218 -11.61 10.99 8.86
C ARG A 218 -11.29 10.22 7.58
N GLN A 219 -12.28 9.51 7.03
CA GLN A 219 -12.12 8.73 5.79
C GLN A 219 -12.08 9.64 4.54
N SER A 220 -12.55 10.89 4.69
CA SER A 220 -12.60 11.87 3.61
C SER A 220 -11.28 12.61 3.38
N ARG A 221 -10.26 12.54 4.28
CA ARG A 221 -9.08 13.44 4.18
C ARG A 221 -7.88 12.91 3.42
N VAL A 222 -7.66 11.59 3.40
CA VAL A 222 -6.78 10.98 2.38
C VAL A 222 -7.48 11.03 1.00
N CYS A 223 -8.81 11.06 0.98
CA CYS A 223 -9.60 11.47 -0.18
C CYS A 223 -9.61 13.00 -0.42
N ALA A 224 -9.21 13.86 0.52
CA ALA A 224 -9.17 15.32 0.31
C ALA A 224 -7.86 15.76 -0.37
N LEU A 225 -6.80 14.95 -0.26
CA LEU A 225 -5.66 15.03 -1.18
C LEU A 225 -6.07 14.69 -2.63
N ARG A 226 -7.23 14.06 -2.82
CA ARG A 226 -7.88 13.79 -4.11
C ARG A 226 -8.71 14.99 -4.62
N ASP A 227 -9.22 15.84 -3.73
CA ASP A 227 -10.01 17.03 -4.09
C ASP A 227 -9.14 18.19 -4.59
N LEU A 228 -7.87 18.25 -4.18
CA LEU A 228 -6.88 19.21 -4.70
C LEU A 228 -6.45 18.94 -6.15
N THR A 229 -6.85 17.81 -6.73
CA THR A 229 -6.52 17.41 -8.12
C THR A 229 -7.76 17.21 -9.00
N SER A 230 -8.93 17.71 -8.59
CA SER A 230 -10.10 17.72 -9.49
C SER A 230 -9.82 18.66 -10.68
N PRO A 231 -9.92 18.20 -11.94
CA PRO A 231 -9.80 19.09 -13.09
C PRO A 231 -10.99 20.08 -13.08
N PRO A 232 -10.79 21.34 -13.50
CA PRO A 232 -11.90 22.29 -13.63
C PRO A 232 -13.00 21.70 -14.54
N PRO A 233 -14.29 21.99 -14.27
CA PRO A 233 -15.38 21.46 -15.08
C PRO A 233 -15.15 21.86 -16.54
N THR A 234 -14.98 20.86 -17.42
CA THR A 234 -14.86 21.10 -18.85
C THR A 234 -16.18 21.72 -19.34
N PRO A 235 -16.12 22.86 -20.06
CA PRO A 235 -17.31 23.46 -20.62
C PRO A 235 -18.00 22.48 -21.59
N PRO A 236 -19.33 22.54 -21.73
CA PRO A 236 -20.07 21.67 -22.62
C PRO A 236 -19.59 21.89 -24.07
N LEU A 237 -19.12 20.82 -24.71
CA LEU A 237 -18.84 20.78 -26.14
C LEU A 237 -20.17 20.62 -26.88
N ASP A 238 -20.83 21.74 -27.14
CA ASP A 238 -21.86 21.82 -28.15
C ASP A 238 -21.22 21.96 -29.53
N GLY A 239 -21.42 20.94 -30.37
CA GLY A 239 -21.41 21.05 -31.82
C GLY A 239 -20.05 20.95 -32.52
N ILE A 240 -19.65 19.75 -32.92
CA ILE A 240 -18.86 19.57 -34.15
C ILE A 240 -19.44 18.43 -35.01
N LEU A 241 -19.73 18.85 -36.24
CA LEU A 241 -20.31 18.17 -37.39
C LEU A 241 -19.66 16.84 -37.80
N CYS A 242 -20.52 15.91 -38.22
CA CYS A 242 -20.19 14.74 -39.02
C CYS A 242 -19.48 15.12 -40.32
N LEU A 243 -18.31 14.54 -40.58
CA LEU A 243 -17.76 14.42 -41.93
C LEU A 243 -17.53 12.94 -42.25
N THR A 244 -18.28 12.50 -43.25
CA THR A 244 -18.19 11.23 -43.97
C THR A 244 -16.83 11.08 -44.66
N ALA A 245 -16.27 9.86 -44.67
CA ALA A 245 -15.19 9.48 -45.59
C ALA A 245 -15.57 8.20 -46.37
N PRO A 246 -15.10 8.05 -47.62
CA PRO A 246 -15.65 7.09 -48.58
C PRO A 246 -14.89 5.76 -48.62
N ARG A 247 -15.60 4.74 -49.11
CA ARG A 247 -15.10 3.43 -49.52
C ARG A 247 -14.31 3.54 -50.82
N SER A 248 -13.18 2.83 -50.91
CA SER A 248 -12.67 2.30 -52.18
C SER A 248 -11.95 0.97 -51.93
N ALA A 249 -12.37 -0.03 -52.70
CA ALA A 249 -11.81 -1.36 -52.80
C ALA A 249 -10.87 -1.44 -54.00
N THR A 250 -9.82 -2.28 -53.93
CA THR A 250 -9.24 -3.00 -55.07
C THR A 250 -8.56 -4.29 -54.58
N ALA A 251 -8.66 -5.32 -55.42
CA ALA A 251 -8.29 -6.72 -55.21
C ALA A 251 -6.94 -7.09 -55.87
N SER A 252 -6.62 -8.41 -55.84
CA SER A 252 -5.63 -9.16 -56.65
C SER A 252 -4.22 -9.25 -56.02
N ALA A 253 -3.45 -10.35 -56.01
CA ALA A 253 -3.47 -11.73 -56.55
C ALA A 253 -2.57 -12.60 -55.64
N ALA A 254 -2.96 -13.81 -55.23
CA ALA A 254 -2.54 -15.12 -55.77
C ALA A 254 -1.03 -15.33 -55.98
N SER A 255 -0.43 -16.23 -55.19
CA SER A 255 0.66 -17.12 -55.61
C SER A 255 0.72 -18.34 -54.67
N ASP A 256 0.49 -19.49 -55.28
CA ASP A 256 0.60 -20.84 -54.75
C ASP A 256 2.05 -21.20 -54.38
N LEU A 257 2.26 -21.99 -53.31
CA LEU A 257 3.33 -22.98 -53.29
C LEU A 257 3.07 -24.12 -52.28
N HIS A 258 3.02 -25.32 -52.83
CA HIS A 258 3.28 -26.67 -52.30
C HIS A 258 3.05 -27.04 -50.82
N ARG A 259 2.08 -27.94 -50.64
CA ARG A 259 1.96 -28.88 -49.51
C ARG A 259 2.92 -30.08 -49.67
N HIS A 260 3.57 -30.47 -48.57
CA HIS A 260 3.99 -31.85 -48.30
C HIS A 260 3.30 -32.35 -47.01
N PRO A 261 2.82 -33.60 -46.94
CA PRO A 261 2.25 -34.16 -45.72
C PRO A 261 3.32 -34.88 -44.89
N VAL A 262 3.41 -34.55 -43.60
CA VAL A 262 4.09 -35.39 -42.61
C VAL A 262 3.07 -35.82 -41.58
N ASN A 263 2.72 -37.11 -41.64
CA ASN A 263 1.96 -37.82 -40.62
C ASN A 263 2.81 -37.92 -39.34
N GLY A 264 2.24 -37.46 -38.21
CA GLY A 264 2.85 -37.56 -36.90
C GLY A 264 1.78 -37.46 -35.81
N SER A 265 1.09 -38.57 -35.55
CA SER A 265 0.10 -38.69 -34.50
C SER A 265 0.77 -38.69 -33.12
N ILE A 266 0.68 -37.58 -32.38
CA ILE A 266 1.00 -37.52 -30.95
C ILE A 266 -0.30 -37.30 -30.18
N GLY A 267 -0.66 -38.31 -29.37
CA GLY A 267 -1.85 -38.30 -28.53
C GLY A 267 -1.82 -37.15 -27.52
N ILE A 268 -2.80 -36.27 -27.60
CA ILE A 268 -3.05 -35.22 -26.61
C ILE A 268 -3.91 -35.83 -25.49
N VAL A 269 -3.26 -36.09 -24.35
CA VAL A 269 -3.93 -36.37 -23.08
C VAL A 269 -4.61 -35.08 -22.60
N PRO A 270 -5.91 -35.10 -22.21
CA PRO A 270 -6.59 -33.90 -21.76
C PRO A 270 -6.05 -33.46 -20.39
N LYS A 271 -5.33 -32.34 -20.37
CA LYS A 271 -4.92 -31.68 -19.12
C LYS A 271 -6.15 -31.16 -18.38
N SER A 272 -6.36 -31.72 -17.20
CA SER A 272 -7.41 -31.39 -16.26
C SER A 272 -7.39 -29.91 -15.83
N ARG A 273 -8.60 -29.38 -15.63
CA ARG A 273 -8.96 -27.96 -15.43
C ARG A 273 -8.56 -27.37 -14.06
N ILE A 274 -7.56 -27.94 -13.38
CA ILE A 274 -7.22 -27.62 -11.98
C ILE A 274 -6.04 -26.63 -11.86
N GLY A 275 -5.34 -26.31 -12.96
CA GLY A 275 -4.09 -25.55 -12.94
C GLY A 275 -4.15 -24.02 -12.75
N THR A 276 -5.30 -23.36 -12.90
CA THR A 276 -5.30 -21.88 -13.00
C THR A 276 -5.30 -21.14 -11.66
N GLU A 277 -5.75 -21.77 -10.57
CA GLU A 277 -5.69 -21.14 -9.23
C GLU A 277 -4.37 -21.41 -8.51
N LEU A 278 -3.78 -22.58 -8.71
CA LEU A 278 -2.44 -22.90 -8.18
C LEU A 278 -1.35 -22.11 -8.89
N GLN A 279 -1.46 -21.85 -10.20
CA GLN A 279 -0.52 -20.96 -10.91
C GLN A 279 -0.62 -19.50 -10.44
N LYS A 280 -1.81 -18.99 -10.12
CA LYS A 280 -1.97 -17.64 -9.55
C LYS A 280 -1.38 -17.53 -8.14
N LYS A 281 -1.56 -18.57 -7.30
CA LYS A 281 -1.01 -18.60 -5.94
C LYS A 281 0.50 -18.83 -5.91
N LEU A 282 1.06 -19.69 -6.77
CA LEU A 282 2.51 -19.86 -6.91
C LEU A 282 3.20 -18.62 -7.50
N PHE A 283 2.53 -17.87 -8.39
CA PHE A 283 3.11 -16.68 -9.02
C PHE A 283 3.39 -15.55 -8.02
N LEU A 284 2.55 -15.41 -6.99
CA LEU A 284 2.78 -14.49 -5.86
C LEU A 284 3.88 -14.96 -4.90
N VAL A 285 4.34 -16.21 -4.96
CA VAL A 285 5.41 -16.73 -4.10
C VAL A 285 6.78 -16.61 -4.79
N HIS A 286 6.85 -16.87 -6.10
CA HIS A 286 8.11 -16.84 -6.84
C HIS A 286 8.73 -15.44 -7.02
N ILE A 287 7.96 -14.36 -6.85
CA ILE A 287 8.48 -12.98 -6.89
C ILE A 287 9.20 -12.58 -5.59
N TYR A 288 8.97 -13.28 -4.46
CA TYR A 288 9.34 -12.82 -3.12
C TYR A 288 10.58 -13.46 -2.49
N SER A 289 11.24 -14.40 -3.16
CA SER A 289 12.39 -15.11 -2.56
C SER A 289 13.70 -14.30 -2.47
N GLU A 290 13.78 -13.07 -3.00
CA GLU A 290 15.08 -12.38 -3.19
C GLU A 290 15.15 -10.92 -2.70
N SER A 291 14.23 -10.41 -1.87
CA SER A 291 14.24 -8.97 -1.57
C SER A 291 13.85 -8.57 -0.16
N LEU A 292 14.88 -8.37 0.67
CA LEU A 292 14.87 -7.42 1.78
C LEU A 292 16.18 -6.62 1.71
N PRO A 293 16.16 -5.32 1.35
CA PRO A 293 17.29 -4.46 1.61
C PRO A 293 17.22 -3.99 3.07
N GLU A 294 18.24 -4.37 3.84
CA GLU A 294 18.54 -3.73 5.12
C GLU A 294 18.90 -2.25 4.90
N GLN A 295 18.67 -1.45 5.94
CA GLN A 295 19.04 -0.04 6.11
C GLN A 295 17.97 1.00 5.74
N VAL A 296 17.18 1.36 6.76
CA VAL A 296 16.55 2.67 6.88
C VAL A 296 17.30 3.42 7.97
N SER A 297 17.98 4.50 7.58
CA SER A 297 18.59 5.48 8.48
C SER A 297 17.52 6.09 9.40
N VAL A 298 17.75 6.03 10.71
CA VAL A 298 16.86 6.58 11.73
C VAL A 298 17.35 7.99 12.07
N CYS A 299 16.48 8.99 11.93
CA CYS A 299 16.77 10.34 12.45
C CYS A 299 16.80 10.29 13.99
N PRO A 300 17.89 10.73 14.65
CA PRO A 300 17.93 10.77 16.10
C PRO A 300 17.17 12.01 16.58
N LEU A 301 15.96 11.82 17.10
CA LEU A 301 15.27 12.82 17.92
C LEU A 301 15.47 12.43 19.38
N ARG A 302 16.09 13.34 20.13
CA ARG A 302 16.48 13.20 21.54
C ARG A 302 15.23 13.35 22.41
N ILE A 303 14.81 12.27 23.07
CA ILE A 303 13.70 12.27 24.04
C ILE A 303 14.21 11.59 25.32
N GLU A 304 14.80 12.37 26.21
CA GLU A 304 15.00 11.98 27.60
C GLU A 304 13.90 12.69 28.41
N GLY A 305 13.00 11.92 29.05
CA GLY A 305 12.07 12.47 30.04
C GLY A 305 10.62 11.96 30.03
N ALA A 306 10.16 11.26 28.98
CA ALA A 306 8.73 10.89 28.88
C ALA A 306 8.36 9.53 29.53
N MET A 307 9.33 8.63 29.75
CA MET A 307 9.03 7.27 30.25
C MET A 307 8.81 7.17 31.77
N ASP A 308 9.38 8.07 32.57
CA ASP A 308 9.29 7.96 34.04
C ASP A 308 7.89 8.29 34.61
N ILE A 309 7.08 9.03 33.87
CA ILE A 309 5.72 9.42 34.29
C ILE A 309 4.75 8.25 34.13
N PHE A 310 4.89 7.43 33.07
CA PHE A 310 3.96 6.33 32.79
C PHE A 310 4.23 5.08 33.64
N VAL A 311 5.50 4.78 33.93
CA VAL A 311 5.88 3.64 34.78
C VAL A 311 5.40 3.84 36.23
N ASN A 312 5.39 5.08 36.74
CA ASN A 312 4.91 5.38 38.08
C ASN A 312 3.38 5.33 38.23
N HIS A 313 2.62 5.62 37.17
CA HIS A 313 1.15 5.55 37.24
C HIS A 313 0.65 4.11 37.39
N HIS A 314 1.30 3.14 36.74
CA HIS A 314 0.90 1.72 36.85
C HIS A 314 1.36 1.06 38.16
N ARG A 315 2.41 1.58 38.81
CA ARG A 315 2.83 1.12 40.14
C ARG A 315 1.79 1.46 41.22
N ARG A 316 1.16 2.64 41.14
CA ARG A 316 0.14 3.06 42.12
C ARG A 316 -1.17 2.27 42.04
N THR A 317 -1.51 1.69 40.90
CA THR A 317 -2.75 0.90 40.77
C THR A 317 -2.67 -0.50 41.39
N HIS A 318 -1.46 -1.01 41.70
CA HIS A 318 -1.28 -2.32 42.32
C HIS A 318 -1.03 -2.27 43.84
N GLU A 319 -0.77 -1.10 44.42
CA GLU A 319 -0.51 -0.93 45.87
C GLU A 319 -1.80 -0.67 46.69
N HIS A 320 -3.00 -0.73 46.09
CA HIS A 320 -4.28 -0.49 46.79
C HIS A 320 -5.18 -1.72 46.97
N THR A 321 -4.66 -2.94 46.76
CA THR A 321 -5.45 -4.19 46.93
C THR A 321 -4.92 -5.13 48.01
N GLY A 322 -4.15 -4.65 48.99
CA GLY A 322 -3.61 -5.51 50.03
C GLY A 322 -3.54 -4.84 51.39
N THR A 323 -4.60 -4.99 52.19
CA THR A 323 -4.60 -5.41 53.61
C THR A 323 -6.01 -5.20 54.20
N CYS A 324 -6.87 -6.22 54.09
CA CYS A 324 -7.95 -6.44 55.06
C CYS A 324 -7.67 -7.77 55.73
N SER A 325 -6.80 -7.73 56.74
CA SER A 325 -6.68 -8.75 57.77
C SER A 325 -7.33 -8.20 59.04
N GLY A 326 -8.59 -8.56 59.27
CA GLY A 326 -9.22 -8.51 60.60
C GLY A 326 -9.71 -9.92 60.88
N SER A 327 -8.95 -10.73 61.61
CA SER A 327 -8.90 -10.82 63.08
C SER A 327 -10.13 -11.51 63.63
N ASP A 328 -9.95 -12.80 63.91
CA ASP A 328 -10.75 -13.62 64.81
C ASP A 328 -10.91 -12.94 66.18
N SER A 329 -12.10 -13.06 66.79
CA SER A 329 -12.30 -13.02 68.26
C SER A 329 -13.67 -13.61 68.60
N GLU A 330 -13.61 -14.75 69.32
CA GLU A 330 -14.53 -15.32 70.32
C GLU A 330 -16.05 -15.49 70.03
#